data_AF-A0A1X0FCJ8-F1
#
_entry.id   AF-A0A1X0FCJ8-F1
#
_cell.length_a   1.000
_cell.length_b   1.000
_cell.length_c   1.000
_cell.angle_alpha   90.00
_cell.angle_beta   90.00
_cell.angle_gamma   90.00
#
_symmetry.space_group_name_H-M   'P 1'
#
loop_
_entity.id
_entity.type
_entity.pdbx_description
1 polymer ?
#
loop_
_entity_poly.entity_id
_entity_poly.type
_entity_poly.pdbx_seq_one_letter_code
_entity_poly.pdbx_strand_id
1 'polypeptide(L)'
;MNRRRWFVAVLAFTGLVATPGILVAAHPADRSEATVCVGAGRRISVSGCTNIADNIQRYVPPPAAYAPLPEDDTTVPPPPPPP
;
A
#
# COMPACT_ATOMS: atom_id res chain seq x y z
N MET A 1 -23.51 13.38 -31.43
CA MET A 1 -23.32 13.39 -29.96
C MET A 1 -22.52 14.63 -29.59
N ASN A 2 -22.99 15.48 -28.67
CA ASN A 2 -22.39 16.81 -28.44
C ASN A 2 -21.00 16.67 -27.77
N ARG A 3 -19.99 17.45 -28.20
CA ARG A 3 -18.58 17.30 -27.77
C ARG A 3 -18.42 17.30 -26.24
N ARG A 4 -19.23 18.11 -25.56
CA ARG A 4 -19.31 18.18 -24.09
C ARG A 4 -19.81 16.88 -23.43
N ARG A 5 -20.77 16.17 -24.06
CA ARG A 5 -21.28 14.88 -23.57
C ARG A 5 -20.25 13.77 -23.74
N TRP A 6 -19.43 13.84 -24.80
CA TRP A 6 -18.34 12.88 -25.03
C TRP A 6 -17.24 13.01 -23.97
N PHE A 7 -16.80 14.23 -23.66
CA PHE A 7 -15.80 14.45 -22.61
C PHE A 7 -16.26 13.97 -21.22
N VAL A 8 -17.52 14.24 -20.86
CA VAL A 8 -18.09 13.76 -19.58
C VAL A 8 -18.14 12.23 -19.52
N ALA A 9 -18.50 11.58 -20.62
CA ALA A 9 -18.53 10.12 -20.69
C ALA A 9 -17.12 9.52 -20.54
N VAL A 10 -16.11 10.10 -21.19
CA VAL A 10 -14.72 9.65 -21.07
C VAL A 10 -14.22 9.79 -19.63
N LEU A 11 -14.48 10.94 -18.98
CA LEU A 11 -14.07 11.18 -17.59
C LEU A 11 -14.75 10.21 -16.61
N ALA A 12 -16.05 9.98 -16.77
CA ALA A 12 -16.80 9.03 -15.93
C ALA A 12 -16.27 7.60 -16.10
N PHE A 13 -15.97 7.20 -17.33
CA PHE A 13 -15.42 5.88 -17.62
C PHE A 13 -14.02 5.71 -17.02
N THR A 14 -13.16 6.72 -17.10
CA THR A 14 -11.83 6.68 -16.46
C THR A 14 -11.91 6.62 -14.94
N GLY A 15 -12.86 7.35 -14.33
CA GLY A 15 -13.07 7.32 -12.87
C GLY A 15 -13.58 5.96 -12.38
N LEU A 16 -14.49 5.33 -13.14
CA LEU A 16 -15.04 4.02 -12.82
C LEU A 16 -14.01 2.88 -12.94
N VAL A 17 -13.10 2.97 -13.91
CA VAL A 17 -12.03 1.98 -14.09
C VAL A 17 -10.93 2.12 -13.01
N ALA A 18 -10.68 3.34 -12.52
CA ALA A 18 -9.67 3.59 -11.49
C ALA A 18 -10.14 3.27 -10.06
N THR A 19 -11.46 3.29 -9.80
CA THR A 19 -12.03 3.10 -8.45
C THR A 19 -11.80 1.73 -7.81
N PRO A 20 -11.88 0.58 -8.52
CA PRO A 20 -11.68 -0.72 -7.87
C PRO A 20 -10.23 -0.92 -7.36
N GLY A 21 -9.24 -0.25 -7.96
CA GLY A 21 -7.85 -0.30 -7.48
C GLY A 21 -7.64 0.35 -6.11
N ILE A 22 -8.45 1.36 -5.77
CA ILE A 22 -8.32 2.13 -4.52
C ILE A 22 -8.96 1.38 -3.34
N LEU A 23 -10.07 0.66 -3.58
CA LEU A 23 -10.81 -0.05 -2.53
C LEU A 23 -10.16 -1.38 -2.13
N VAL A 24 -9.36 -2.00 -3.00
CA VAL A 24 -8.58 -3.22 -2.68
C VAL A 24 -7.26 -2.89 -1.95
N ALA A 25 -6.81 -1.62 -2.01
CA ALA A 25 -5.57 -1.14 -1.42
C ALA A 25 -5.70 -0.65 0.03
N ALA A 26 -6.72 -1.09 0.77
CA ALA A 26 -6.74 -0.98 2.23
C ALA A 26 -5.74 -1.98 2.81
N HIS A 27 -4.45 -1.66 2.69
CA HIS A 27 -3.36 -2.45 3.23
C HIS A 27 -3.45 -2.46 4.77
N PRO A 28 -2.99 -3.53 5.44
CA PRO A 28 -2.91 -3.56 6.89
C PRO A 28 -2.13 -2.35 7.41
N ALA A 29 -2.54 -1.78 8.55
CA ALA A 29 -1.92 -0.58 9.13
C ALA A 29 -0.41 -0.73 9.41
N ASP A 30 0.08 -1.98 9.47
CA ASP A 30 1.49 -2.33 9.61
C ASP A 30 2.30 -2.27 8.30
N ARG A 31 1.67 -2.02 7.15
CA ARG A 31 2.35 -1.86 5.87
C ARG A 31 2.24 -0.42 5.38
N SER A 32 3.38 0.29 5.41
CA SER A 32 3.52 1.52 4.66
C SER A 32 3.67 1.18 3.17
N GLU A 33 2.70 1.50 2.32
CA GLU A 33 2.87 1.37 0.88
C GLU A 33 3.16 2.72 0.26
N ALA A 34 4.34 2.85 -0.35
CA ALA A 34 4.72 4.05 -1.09
C ALA A 34 5.20 3.62 -2.47
N THR A 35 4.29 3.64 -3.45
CA THR A 35 4.58 3.25 -4.83
C THR A 35 5.11 4.44 -5.62
N VAL A 36 6.29 4.26 -6.22
CA VAL A 36 6.89 5.25 -7.13
C VAL A 36 6.92 4.66 -8.52
N CYS A 37 6.31 5.38 -9.47
CA CYS A 37 6.32 5.02 -10.88
C CYS A 37 7.28 5.92 -11.63
N VAL A 38 8.15 5.33 -12.44
CA VAL A 38 9.08 6.06 -13.30
C VAL A 38 8.91 5.55 -14.72
N GLY A 39 8.83 6.49 -15.66
CA GLY A 39 8.79 6.20 -17.10
C GLY A 39 9.86 7.00 -17.82
N ALA A 40 10.47 6.38 -18.82
CA ALA A 40 11.44 7.03 -19.70
C ALA A 40 11.27 6.57 -21.15
N GLY A 41 11.50 7.49 -22.09
CA GLY A 41 11.44 7.21 -23.53
C GLY A 41 10.81 8.34 -24.34
N ARG A 42 11.33 8.59 -25.54
CA ARG A 42 10.80 9.63 -26.47
C ARG A 42 10.01 9.06 -27.65
N ARG A 43 10.31 7.82 -28.06
CA ARG A 43 9.67 7.13 -29.20
C ARG A 43 9.08 5.79 -28.77
N ILE A 44 9.77 5.08 -27.88
CA ILE A 44 9.29 3.87 -27.22
C ILE A 44 9.40 4.17 -25.72
N SER A 45 8.30 3.99 -25.00
CA SER A 45 8.21 4.29 -23.58
C SER A 45 8.28 3.00 -22.78
N VAL A 46 9.14 2.99 -21.77
CA VAL A 46 9.19 1.94 -20.75
C VAL A 46 8.86 2.59 -19.43
N SER A 47 7.94 1.98 -18.69
CA SER A 47 7.55 2.43 -17.36
C SER A 47 7.56 1.27 -16.40
N GLY A 48 7.95 1.55 -15.16
CA GLY A 48 7.87 0.60 -14.07
C GLY A 48 7.40 1.31 -12.80
N CYS A 49 6.75 0.57 -11.93
CA CYS A 49 6.38 1.02 -10.59
C CYS A 49 7.03 0.07 -9.57
N THR A 50 7.46 0.62 -8.44
CA THR A 50 7.98 -0.18 -7.32
C THR A 50 7.51 0.40 -6.00
N ASN A 51 7.23 -0.46 -5.02
CA ASN A 51 6.94 -0.05 -3.66
C ASN A 51 8.26 0.19 -2.92
N ILE A 52 8.40 1.35 -2.29
CA ILE A 52 9.58 1.72 -1.50
C ILE A 52 9.72 0.79 -0.30
N ALA A 53 8.63 0.38 0.33
CA ALA A 53 8.69 -0.45 1.52
C ALA A 53 9.36 -1.81 1.25
N ASP A 54 9.10 -2.44 0.11
CA ASP A 54 9.75 -3.70 -0.28
C ASP A 54 11.27 -3.56 -0.46
N ASN A 55 11.74 -2.36 -0.85
CA ASN A 55 13.17 -2.08 -0.91
C ASN A 55 13.77 -1.87 0.49
N ILE A 56 13.04 -1.20 1.39
CA ILE A 56 13.49 -0.95 2.77
C ILE A 56 13.61 -2.26 3.55
N GLN A 57 12.70 -3.23 3.34
CA GLN A 57 12.71 -4.54 4.02
C GLN A 57 14.07 -5.27 3.97
N ARG A 58 14.93 -5.00 2.98
CA ARG A 58 16.27 -5.58 2.87
C ARG A 58 17.26 -5.07 3.91
N TYR A 59 16.99 -3.91 4.48
CA TYR A 59 17.83 -3.23 5.46
C TYR A 59 17.21 -3.23 6.85
N VAL A 60 16.00 -3.78 6.97
CA VAL A 60 15.29 -3.93 8.24
C VAL A 60 16.01 -5.01 9.07
N PRO A 61 16.46 -4.69 10.29
CA PRO A 61 17.14 -5.67 11.13
C PRO A 61 16.19 -6.83 11.49
N PRO A 62 16.74 -8.02 11.76
CA PRO A 62 15.93 -9.19 12.11
C PRO A 62 15.12 -8.92 13.39
N PRO A 63 13.93 -9.53 13.56
CA PRO A 63 13.06 -9.26 14.70
C PRO A 63 13.72 -9.39 16.08
N ALA A 64 14.67 -10.32 16.21
CA ALA A 64 15.44 -10.53 17.43
C ALA A 64 16.34 -9.35 17.84
N ALA A 65 16.54 -8.37 16.97
CA ALA A 65 17.30 -7.15 17.25
C ALA A 65 16.41 -5.97 17.70
N TYR A 66 15.09 -6.09 17.65
CA TYR A 66 14.19 -5.08 18.21
C TYR A 66 14.13 -5.18 19.73
N ALA A 67 13.84 -4.06 20.38
CA ALA A 67 13.49 -4.08 21.78
C ALA A 67 12.19 -4.87 21.97
N PRO A 68 12.10 -5.76 22.97
CA PRO A 68 10.86 -6.47 23.29
C PRO A 68 9.73 -5.48 23.56
N LEU A 69 8.57 -5.72 22.95
CA LEU A 69 7.38 -4.96 23.31
C LEU A 69 6.85 -5.45 24.66
N PRO A 70 6.12 -4.63 25.43
CA PRO A 70 5.48 -5.07 26.68
C PRO A 70 4.56 -6.29 26.49
N GLU A 71 3.95 -6.42 25.32
CA GLU A 71 3.10 -7.56 24.96
C GLU A 71 3.89 -8.86 24.72
N ASP A 72 5.20 -8.77 24.44
CA ASP A 72 6.10 -9.92 24.33
C ASP A 72 6.55 -10.42 25.71
N ASP A 73 6.25 -9.67 26.77
CA ASP A 73 6.61 -10.02 28.13
C ASP A 73 5.68 -11.12 28.68
N THR A 74 6.02 -12.36 28.36
CA THR A 74 5.35 -13.56 28.86
C THR A 74 5.47 -13.76 30.38
N THR A 75 6.17 -12.89 31.10
CA THR A 75 6.27 -12.95 32.57
C THR A 75 5.02 -12.42 33.27
N VAL A 76 4.13 -11.70 32.58
CA VAL A 76 2.86 -11.23 33.16
C VAL A 76 1.91 -12.43 33.36
N PRO A 77 1.52 -12.76 34.60
CA PRO A 77 0.62 -13.88 34.85
C PRO A 77 -0.76 -13.62 34.20
N PRO A 78 -1.42 -14.67 33.66
CA PRO A 78 -2.72 -14.53 33.04
C PRO A 78 -3.73 -13.94 34.03
N PRO A 79 -4.69 -13.12 33.57
CA PRO A 79 -5.70 -12.54 34.44
C PRO A 79 -6.49 -13.63 35.17
N PRO A 80 -6.84 -13.44 36.45
CA PRO A 80 -7.58 -14.43 37.23
C PRO A 80 -8.95 -14.72 36.60
N PRO A 81 -9.49 -15.95 36.76
CA PRO A 81 -10.81 -16.30 36.25
C PRO A 81 -11.90 -15.38 36.82
N PRO A 82 -12.91 -14.98 36.02
CA PRO A 82 -14.08 -14.29 36.54
C PRO A 82 -14.88 -15.20 37.50
N PRO A 83 -15.57 -14.62 38.51
CA PRO A 83 -16.40 -15.35 39.47
C PRO A 83 -17.65 -15.98 38.85
#